data_AF-A0A533XJB1-F1
#
_entry.id   AF-A0A533XJB1-F1
#
_cell.length_a   1.000
_cell.length_b   1.000
_cell.length_c   1.000
_cell.angle_alpha   90.00
_cell.angle_beta   90.00
_cell.angle_gamma   90.00
#
_symmetry.space_group_name_H-M   'P 1'
#
loop_
_entity.id
_entity.type
_entity.pdbx_description
1 polymer ?
#
loop_
_entity_poly.entity_id
_entity_poly.type
_entity_poly.pdbx_seq_one_letter_code
_entity_poly.pdbx_strand_id
1 'polypeptide(L)'
;MNQLVDPIAVTQFRKQLRKAVAGAKEDWSASRRLVSPDLVCETIQRLTAALAGSNLDPSIRKALLEALLPGKSAGLQGIAGERLREITGLNPTKSVRNLCVLMGLAQSMRMPVAGISQQEVEEAASSTGNPFDLLLTADVASVMDFGAGDLTFEEQLVAGYLPRLEAAGKELTLHCLDRLDLADEASSLVQAGRERLQNLRQHPSSRLQFRFFSRQDMFAVQKVATVCPRYTIAVCHSPASPTFAYEPSRLSKEAIDRRLRETKGEFRRVPLGGRTVLEVRHGGEWLTFPDWKFDVYGPLALLDLLSRSGKLCILGAVDTEVFWEILSQLLPEESARPREVFYAEENVRKYFGVIYETLERLAVGERTVLKEVRCDIPRVLGVEAEQGQRYGFRYVEVRRGALFPGMPTGRTAYVFEHMTREAAPWFLTLVPSV
;
A
#
# COMPACT_ATOMS: atom_id res chain seq x y z
N MET A 1 50.15 -9.32 -3.52
CA MET A 1 49.66 -10.61 -2.98
C MET A 1 48.15 -10.66 -3.17
N ASN A 2 47.66 -11.44 -4.14
CA ASN A 2 46.22 -11.63 -4.35
C ASN A 2 45.65 -12.42 -3.17
N GLN A 3 44.86 -11.77 -2.32
CA GLN A 3 44.04 -12.48 -1.34
C GLN A 3 43.00 -13.31 -2.12
N LEU A 4 43.22 -14.63 -2.12
CA LEU A 4 42.24 -15.61 -2.57
C LEU A 4 41.00 -15.46 -1.68
N VAL A 5 39.85 -15.22 -2.32
CA VAL A 5 38.56 -15.22 -1.62
C VAL A 5 38.29 -16.65 -1.17
N ASP A 6 37.79 -16.82 0.05
CA ASP A 6 37.47 -18.15 0.60
C ASP A 6 36.50 -18.91 -0.35
N PRO A 7 36.88 -20.09 -0.87
CA PRO A 7 36.03 -20.90 -1.74
C PRO A 7 34.65 -21.25 -1.14
N ILE A 8 34.57 -21.38 0.19
CA ILE A 8 33.31 -21.66 0.88
C ILE A 8 32.40 -20.43 0.81
N ALA A 9 32.94 -19.25 1.11
CA ALA A 9 32.23 -17.98 1.02
C ALA A 9 31.73 -17.70 -0.42
N VAL A 10 32.56 -17.99 -1.44
CA VAL A 10 32.17 -17.86 -2.85
C VAL A 10 31.00 -18.78 -3.20
N THR A 11 31.04 -20.04 -2.74
CA THR A 11 29.98 -21.01 -3.01
C THR A 11 28.65 -20.60 -2.37
N GLN A 12 28.68 -20.15 -1.11
CA GLN A 12 27.51 -19.63 -0.42
C GLN A 12 26.94 -18.38 -1.10
N PHE A 13 27.81 -17.45 -1.48
CA PHE A 13 27.43 -16.24 -2.18
C PHE A 13 26.74 -16.53 -3.53
N ARG A 14 27.28 -17.47 -4.32
CA ARG A 14 26.63 -17.89 -5.59
C ARG A 14 25.26 -18.51 -5.37
N LYS A 15 25.06 -19.26 -4.28
CA LYS A 15 23.74 -19.81 -3.91
C LYS A 15 22.76 -18.68 -3.56
N GLN A 16 23.22 -17.68 -2.81
CA GLN A 16 22.42 -16.49 -2.48
C GLN A 16 22.02 -15.72 -3.75
N LEU A 17 22.96 -15.50 -4.67
CA LEU A 17 22.74 -14.82 -5.94
C LEU A 17 21.67 -15.53 -6.79
N ARG A 18 21.76 -16.86 -6.92
CA ARG A 18 20.78 -17.68 -7.66
C ARG A 18 19.40 -17.63 -7.01
N LYS A 19 19.33 -17.71 -5.68
CA LYS A 19 18.06 -17.63 -4.93
C LYS A 19 17.39 -16.28 -5.15
N ALA A 20 18.15 -15.19 -5.13
CA ALA A 20 17.62 -13.84 -5.35
C ALA A 20 17.00 -13.70 -6.74
N VAL A 21 17.66 -14.18 -7.79
CA VAL A 21 17.12 -14.09 -9.16
C VAL A 21 15.95 -15.04 -9.40
N ALA A 22 16.00 -16.27 -8.86
CA ALA A 22 14.90 -17.23 -8.99
C ALA A 22 13.60 -16.74 -8.33
N GLY A 23 13.72 -15.99 -7.22
CA GLY A 23 12.59 -15.38 -6.52
C GLY A 23 12.10 -14.05 -7.10
N ALA A 24 12.79 -13.47 -8.09
CA ALA A 24 12.54 -12.10 -8.56
C ALA A 24 12.58 -12.00 -10.10
N LYS A 25 11.71 -12.76 -10.78
CA LYS A 25 11.68 -12.88 -12.26
C LYS A 25 11.45 -11.54 -12.96
N GLU A 26 10.66 -10.65 -12.37
CA GLU A 26 10.38 -9.32 -12.93
C GLU A 26 11.54 -8.35 -12.73
N ASP A 27 12.14 -8.32 -11.53
CA ASP A 27 13.34 -7.53 -11.25
C ASP A 27 14.50 -7.97 -12.17
N TRP A 28 14.58 -9.27 -12.45
CA TRP A 28 15.51 -9.79 -13.45
C TRP A 28 15.24 -9.23 -14.85
N SER A 29 13.96 -9.13 -15.27
CA SER A 29 13.60 -8.50 -16.54
C SER A 29 13.98 -7.01 -16.56
N ALA A 30 13.58 -6.27 -15.52
CA ALA A 30 13.84 -4.83 -15.37
C ALA A 30 15.33 -4.50 -15.32
N SER A 31 16.16 -5.38 -14.73
CA SER A 31 17.61 -5.19 -14.65
C SER A 31 18.30 -5.05 -16.01
N ARG A 32 17.66 -5.45 -17.12
CA ARG A 32 18.24 -5.31 -18.48
C ARG A 32 18.54 -3.85 -18.81
N ARG A 33 17.71 -2.90 -18.37
CA ARG A 33 17.88 -1.47 -18.65
C ARG A 33 19.02 -0.84 -17.83
N LEU A 34 19.30 -1.40 -16.65
CA LEU A 34 20.37 -0.91 -15.76
C LEU A 34 21.79 -1.07 -16.35
N VAL A 35 21.95 -1.99 -17.29
CA VAL A 35 23.22 -2.20 -17.99
C VAL A 35 23.22 -1.62 -19.41
N SER A 36 22.26 -0.73 -19.72
CA SER A 36 22.27 0.04 -20.97
C SER A 36 23.39 1.10 -20.96
N PRO A 37 23.91 1.51 -22.13
CA PRO A 37 24.98 2.50 -22.22
C PRO A 37 24.69 3.79 -21.45
N ASP A 38 23.44 4.24 -21.43
CA ASP A 38 23.02 5.50 -20.80
C ASP A 38 23.01 5.45 -19.27
N LEU A 39 22.86 4.27 -18.67
CA LEU A 39 22.65 4.11 -17.22
C LEU A 39 23.74 3.30 -16.52
N VAL A 40 24.67 2.69 -17.26
CA VAL A 40 25.61 1.70 -16.73
C VAL A 40 26.58 2.29 -15.70
N CYS A 41 27.11 3.48 -15.92
CA CYS A 41 28.05 4.13 -14.99
C CYS A 41 27.36 4.49 -13.67
N GLU A 42 26.17 5.11 -13.75
CA GLU A 42 25.34 5.42 -12.58
C GLU A 42 24.95 4.14 -11.81
N THR A 43 24.56 3.09 -12.55
CA THR A 43 24.22 1.80 -11.97
C THR A 43 25.40 1.20 -11.21
N ILE A 44 26.60 1.22 -11.76
CA ILE A 44 27.81 0.71 -11.10
C ILE A 44 28.13 1.55 -9.85
N GLN A 45 27.98 2.87 -9.91
CA GLN A 45 28.18 3.74 -8.75
C GLN A 45 27.21 3.40 -7.61
N ARG A 46 25.92 3.24 -7.91
CA ARG A 46 24.88 2.87 -6.95
C ARG A 46 25.08 1.47 -6.40
N LEU A 47 25.48 0.53 -7.26
CA LEU A 47 25.82 -0.83 -6.86
C LEU A 47 27.02 -0.89 -5.92
N THR A 48 28.06 -0.09 -6.19
CA THR A 48 29.22 0.00 -5.31
C THR A 48 28.83 0.54 -3.92
N ALA A 49 27.95 1.56 -3.87
CA ALA A 49 27.47 2.11 -2.61
C ALA A 49 26.63 1.08 -1.82
N ALA A 50 25.70 0.39 -2.48
CA ALA A 50 24.88 -0.65 -1.85
C ALA A 50 25.74 -1.81 -1.31
N LEU A 51 26.75 -2.24 -2.06
CA LEU A 51 27.68 -3.28 -1.63
C LEU A 51 28.50 -2.85 -0.41
N ALA A 52 28.96 -1.60 -0.37
CA ALA A 52 29.73 -1.08 0.77
C ALA A 52 28.95 -1.13 2.09
N GLY A 53 27.63 -0.88 2.04
CA GLY A 53 26.73 -0.96 3.19
C GLY A 53 26.11 -2.35 3.44
N SER A 54 26.44 -3.37 2.66
CA SER A 54 25.80 -4.68 2.73
C SER A 54 26.38 -5.58 3.84
N ASN A 55 25.55 -6.51 4.34
CA ASN A 55 25.93 -7.57 5.29
C ASN A 55 26.57 -8.79 4.60
N LEU A 56 27.12 -8.63 3.40
CA LEU A 56 27.87 -9.71 2.73
C LEU A 56 29.15 -10.03 3.50
N ASP A 57 29.66 -11.24 3.29
CA ASP A 57 30.96 -11.64 3.81
C ASP A 57 32.03 -10.58 3.46
N PRO A 58 32.85 -10.12 4.43
CA PRO A 58 33.80 -9.03 4.20
C PRO A 58 34.77 -9.29 3.04
N SER A 59 35.19 -10.53 2.82
CA SER A 59 36.12 -10.90 1.75
C SER A 59 35.44 -10.81 0.37
N ILE A 60 34.19 -11.26 0.27
CA ILE A 60 33.35 -11.15 -0.93
C ILE A 60 33.06 -9.68 -1.23
N ARG A 61 32.65 -8.91 -0.22
CA ARG A 61 32.34 -7.48 -0.35
C ARG A 61 33.55 -6.70 -0.87
N LYS A 62 34.74 -6.90 -0.27
CA LYS A 62 35.98 -6.27 -0.72
C LYS A 62 36.31 -6.62 -2.17
N ALA A 63 36.26 -7.90 -2.53
CA ALA A 63 36.59 -8.37 -3.87
C ALA A 63 35.60 -7.87 -4.94
N LEU A 64 34.31 -7.76 -4.61
CA LEU A 64 33.29 -7.17 -5.50
C LEU A 64 33.51 -5.67 -5.71
N LEU A 65 33.82 -4.92 -4.64
CA LEU A 65 34.09 -3.49 -4.74
C LEU A 65 35.34 -3.23 -5.60
N GLU A 66 36.43 -3.97 -5.36
CA GLU A 66 37.66 -3.89 -6.18
C GLU A 66 37.37 -4.18 -7.66
N ALA A 67 36.53 -5.17 -7.96
CA ALA A 67 36.19 -5.52 -9.34
C ALA A 67 35.32 -4.46 -10.04
N LEU A 68 34.41 -3.80 -9.31
CA LEU A 68 33.43 -2.86 -9.86
C LEU A 68 33.93 -1.41 -9.92
N LEU A 69 34.84 -1.01 -9.03
CA LEU A 69 35.30 0.37 -8.87
C LEU A 69 35.74 1.06 -10.18
N PRO A 70 36.53 0.44 -11.07
CA PRO A 70 36.96 1.11 -12.30
C PRO A 70 35.82 1.25 -13.32
N GLY A 71 34.73 0.49 -13.18
CA GLY A 71 33.51 0.62 -13.99
C GLY A 71 32.66 1.86 -13.66
N LYS A 72 32.96 2.61 -12.58
CA LYS A 72 32.25 3.86 -12.27
C LYS A 72 32.39 4.93 -13.36
N SER A 73 33.53 4.94 -14.05
CA SER A 73 33.84 5.96 -15.08
C SER A 73 33.76 5.39 -16.50
N ALA A 74 34.07 4.10 -16.67
CA ALA A 74 34.19 3.45 -17.98
C ALA A 74 33.10 2.37 -18.24
N GLY A 75 32.04 2.34 -17.42
CA GLY A 75 30.92 1.41 -17.57
C GLY A 75 31.34 -0.06 -17.47
N LEU A 76 30.65 -0.95 -18.20
CA LEU A 76 30.94 -2.39 -18.18
C LEU A 76 32.37 -2.73 -18.66
N GLN A 77 32.95 -1.92 -19.55
CA GLN A 77 34.30 -2.15 -20.08
C GLN A 77 35.40 -1.87 -19.05
N GLY A 78 35.12 -1.00 -18.08
CA GLY A 78 36.06 -0.69 -16.99
C GLY A 78 36.07 -1.70 -15.85
N ILE A 79 35.12 -2.63 -15.81
CA ILE A 79 35.04 -3.63 -14.73
C ILE A 79 36.14 -4.68 -14.90
N ALA A 80 36.75 -5.12 -13.80
CA ALA A 80 37.66 -6.27 -13.79
C ALA A 80 36.87 -7.57 -14.00
N GLY A 81 36.57 -7.88 -15.26
CA GLY A 81 35.62 -8.93 -15.65
C GLY A 81 35.99 -10.33 -15.15
N GLU A 82 37.26 -10.71 -15.21
CA GLU A 82 37.72 -12.03 -14.72
C GLU A 82 37.55 -12.16 -13.21
N ARG A 83 37.90 -11.11 -12.45
CA ARG A 83 37.70 -11.11 -10.99
C ARG A 83 36.22 -11.20 -10.61
N LEU A 84 35.36 -10.50 -11.35
CA LEU A 84 33.92 -10.56 -11.13
C LEU A 84 33.36 -11.95 -11.46
N ARG A 85 33.91 -12.62 -12.49
CA ARG A 85 33.56 -13.98 -12.89
C ARG A 85 34.01 -15.01 -11.86
N GLU A 86 35.20 -14.87 -11.28
CA GLU A 86 35.69 -15.73 -10.18
C GLU A 86 34.72 -15.72 -8.99
N ILE A 87 34.16 -14.56 -8.65
CA ILE A 87 33.25 -14.42 -7.50
C ILE A 87 31.85 -14.91 -7.87
N THR A 88 31.28 -14.40 -8.96
CA THR A 88 29.86 -14.61 -9.32
C THR A 88 29.59 -15.86 -10.14
N GLY A 89 30.60 -16.38 -10.85
CA GLY A 89 30.45 -17.44 -11.85
C GLY A 89 29.77 -17.00 -13.15
N LEU A 90 29.64 -15.68 -13.38
CA LEU A 90 28.90 -15.09 -14.49
C LEU A 90 29.77 -14.13 -15.31
N ASN A 91 29.32 -13.79 -16.52
CA ASN A 91 29.95 -12.73 -17.31
C ASN A 91 29.61 -11.34 -16.75
N PRO A 92 30.39 -10.28 -17.03
CA PRO A 92 30.24 -8.97 -16.37
C PRO A 92 28.82 -8.41 -16.42
N THR A 93 28.16 -8.46 -17.58
CA THR A 93 26.77 -8.01 -17.74
C THR A 93 25.80 -8.76 -16.85
N LYS A 94 25.86 -10.10 -16.83
CA LYS A 94 24.99 -10.93 -15.98
C LYS A 94 25.34 -10.75 -14.51
N SER A 95 26.63 -10.63 -14.16
CA SER A 95 27.09 -10.38 -12.80
C SER A 95 26.51 -9.07 -12.26
N VAL A 96 26.66 -7.96 -12.99
CA VAL A 96 26.11 -6.66 -12.59
C VAL A 96 24.59 -6.75 -12.42
N ARG A 97 23.86 -7.34 -13.38
CA ARG A 97 22.41 -7.50 -13.25
C ARG A 97 21.99 -8.34 -12.05
N ASN A 98 22.64 -9.48 -11.82
CA ASN A 98 22.34 -10.35 -10.67
C ASN A 98 22.64 -9.64 -9.34
N LEU A 99 23.74 -8.89 -9.29
CA LEU A 99 24.09 -8.07 -8.13
C LEU A 99 23.09 -6.94 -7.91
N CYS A 100 22.62 -6.29 -8.97
CA CYS A 100 21.56 -5.29 -8.88
C CYS A 100 20.25 -5.90 -8.36
N VAL A 101 19.88 -7.11 -8.76
CA VAL A 101 18.71 -7.80 -8.19
C VAL A 101 18.95 -8.14 -6.72
N LEU A 102 20.11 -8.72 -6.39
CA LEU A 102 20.46 -9.09 -5.01
C LEU A 102 20.49 -7.88 -4.06
N MET A 103 20.96 -6.73 -4.54
CA MET A 103 21.05 -5.48 -3.77
C MET A 103 19.79 -4.60 -3.87
N GLY A 104 18.71 -5.08 -4.49
CA GLY A 104 17.46 -4.32 -4.63
C GLY A 104 17.55 -3.10 -5.58
N LEU A 105 18.60 -2.99 -6.39
CA LEU A 105 18.77 -1.90 -7.35
C LEU A 105 18.01 -2.12 -8.66
N ALA A 106 17.66 -3.36 -8.98
CA ALA A 106 16.72 -3.67 -10.07
C ALA A 106 15.33 -3.02 -9.86
N GLN A 107 15.02 -2.65 -8.62
CA GLN A 107 13.75 -2.05 -8.19
C GLN A 107 13.76 -0.52 -8.34
N SER A 108 14.89 0.06 -8.76
CA SER A 108 15.21 1.47 -8.55
C SER A 108 15.19 2.34 -9.80
N MET A 109 14.39 1.96 -10.80
CA MET A 109 13.82 2.97 -11.66
C MET A 109 12.81 3.72 -10.78
N ARG A 110 13.06 4.99 -10.48
CA ARG A 110 12.07 5.84 -9.81
C ARG A 110 10.79 5.75 -10.63
N MET A 111 9.78 5.10 -10.09
CA MET A 111 8.46 5.06 -10.72
C MET A 111 8.01 6.50 -10.96
N PRO A 112 7.44 6.81 -12.14
CA PRO A 112 7.01 8.16 -12.44
C PRO A 112 5.96 8.59 -11.40
N VAL A 113 6.07 9.83 -10.94
CA VAL A 113 5.12 10.47 -10.02
C VAL A 113 4.40 11.55 -10.82
N ALA A 114 3.09 11.62 -10.68
CA ALA A 114 2.29 12.63 -11.38
C ALA A 114 2.76 14.05 -11.02
N GLY A 115 3.02 14.86 -12.04
CA GLY A 115 3.42 16.26 -11.94
C GLY A 115 2.28 17.19 -11.54
N ILE A 116 1.03 16.70 -11.53
CA ILE A 116 -0.15 17.45 -11.14
C ILE A 116 -0.03 18.04 -9.72
N SER A 117 -0.39 19.31 -9.57
CA SER A 117 -0.41 20.02 -8.30
C SER A 117 -1.61 19.64 -7.45
N GLN A 118 -1.54 19.86 -6.13
CA GLN A 118 -2.68 19.57 -5.25
C GLN A 118 -3.88 20.49 -5.47
N GLN A 119 -3.66 21.67 -6.04
CA GLN A 119 -4.76 22.54 -6.45
C GLN A 119 -5.51 21.95 -7.64
N GLU A 120 -4.78 21.50 -8.67
CA GLU A 120 -5.40 20.87 -9.84
C GLU A 120 -6.14 19.56 -9.46
N VAL A 121 -5.62 18.81 -8.49
CA VAL A 121 -6.30 17.61 -7.96
C VAL A 121 -7.60 17.97 -7.24
N GLU A 122 -7.62 19.03 -6.43
CA GLU A 122 -8.84 19.54 -5.79
C GLU A 122 -9.87 20.03 -6.82
N GLU A 123 -9.44 20.78 -7.83
CA GLU A 123 -10.28 21.24 -8.92
C GLU A 123 -10.87 20.04 -9.70
N ALA A 124 -10.09 19.00 -9.96
CA ALA A 124 -10.57 17.77 -10.59
C ALA A 124 -11.56 16.99 -9.70
N ALA A 125 -11.28 16.88 -8.40
CA ALA A 125 -12.15 16.16 -7.45
C ALA A 125 -13.51 16.86 -7.29
N SER A 126 -13.51 18.20 -7.25
CA SER A 126 -14.73 18.99 -7.08
C SER A 126 -15.57 19.09 -8.37
N SER A 127 -14.92 19.12 -9.53
CA SER A 127 -15.60 19.24 -10.83
C SER A 127 -16.15 17.91 -11.38
N THR A 128 -15.58 16.78 -10.97
CA THR A 128 -16.00 15.47 -11.47
C THR A 128 -17.01 14.81 -10.53
N GLY A 129 -17.91 14.02 -11.11
CA GLY A 129 -18.79 13.13 -10.34
C GLY A 129 -18.10 11.84 -9.93
N ASN A 130 -16.94 11.52 -10.52
CA ASN A 130 -16.16 10.31 -10.33
C ASN A 130 -14.68 10.65 -10.09
N PRO A 131 -14.17 10.50 -8.85
CA PRO A 131 -12.80 10.87 -8.51
C PRO A 131 -11.73 10.05 -9.26
N PHE A 132 -12.07 8.86 -9.75
CA PHE A 132 -11.14 8.03 -10.52
C PHE A 132 -10.86 8.58 -11.94
N ASP A 133 -11.69 9.52 -12.44
CA ASP A 133 -11.45 10.18 -13.71
C ASP A 133 -10.18 11.05 -13.73
N LEU A 134 -9.63 11.36 -12.55
CA LEU A 134 -8.29 11.95 -12.42
C LEU A 134 -7.20 11.14 -13.14
N LEU A 135 -7.35 9.81 -13.23
CA LEU A 135 -6.40 8.95 -13.95
C LEU A 135 -6.29 9.31 -15.44
N LEU A 136 -7.37 9.84 -16.02
CA LEU A 136 -7.42 10.18 -17.44
C LEU A 136 -6.75 11.52 -17.72
N THR A 137 -6.83 12.45 -16.78
CA THR A 137 -6.29 13.81 -16.93
C THR A 137 -4.84 13.91 -16.46
N ALA A 138 -4.44 13.18 -15.42
CA ALA A 138 -3.07 13.18 -14.91
C ALA A 138 -2.04 12.71 -15.96
N ASP A 139 -0.83 13.25 -15.88
CA ASP A 139 0.32 12.88 -16.72
C ASP A 139 0.80 11.45 -16.46
N VAL A 140 0.62 10.96 -15.24
CA VAL A 140 0.86 9.58 -14.83
C VAL A 140 -0.45 9.01 -14.30
N ALA A 141 -0.85 7.82 -14.75
CA ALA A 141 -1.99 7.10 -14.18
C ALA A 141 -1.47 5.99 -13.25
N SER A 142 -1.59 6.22 -11.93
CA SER A 142 -1.09 5.28 -10.93
C SER A 142 -2.02 5.17 -9.73
N VAL A 143 -2.31 3.93 -9.33
CA VAL A 143 -3.19 3.60 -8.21
C VAL A 143 -2.48 2.67 -7.22
N MET A 144 -2.66 2.97 -5.94
CA MET A 144 -2.29 2.11 -4.83
C MET A 144 -3.52 1.72 -4.02
N ASP A 145 -3.85 0.43 -3.94
CA ASP A 145 -4.90 -0.07 -3.05
C ASP A 145 -4.31 -0.71 -1.78
N PHE A 146 -4.80 -0.25 -0.62
CA PHE A 146 -4.47 -0.76 0.70
C PHE A 146 -5.62 -1.58 1.27
N GLY A 147 -5.40 -2.88 1.45
CA GLY A 147 -6.45 -3.82 1.85
C GLY A 147 -7.28 -4.29 0.65
N ALA A 148 -6.60 -4.63 -0.45
CA ALA A 148 -7.19 -4.95 -1.74
C ALA A 148 -8.18 -6.15 -1.73
N GLY A 149 -8.16 -6.98 -0.68
CA GLY A 149 -9.13 -8.05 -0.48
C GLY A 149 -9.08 -9.09 -1.60
N ASP A 150 -10.19 -9.25 -2.31
CA ASP A 150 -10.37 -10.25 -3.36
C ASP A 150 -10.13 -9.73 -4.79
N LEU A 151 -9.55 -8.52 -4.91
CA LEU A 151 -9.20 -7.86 -6.17
C LEU A 151 -10.38 -7.46 -7.08
N THR A 152 -11.61 -7.42 -6.54
CA THR A 152 -12.79 -6.99 -7.32
C THR A 152 -12.68 -5.53 -7.78
N PHE A 153 -12.14 -4.66 -6.93
CA PHE A 153 -11.96 -3.24 -7.27
C PHE A 153 -10.98 -3.09 -8.45
N GLU A 154 -9.85 -3.78 -8.39
CA GLU A 154 -8.79 -3.78 -9.39
C GLU A 154 -9.29 -4.22 -10.75
N GLU A 155 -10.05 -5.32 -10.79
CA GLU A 155 -10.66 -5.82 -12.02
C GLU A 155 -11.59 -4.78 -12.66
N GLN A 156 -12.44 -4.12 -11.85
CA GLN A 156 -13.31 -3.06 -12.34
C GLN A 156 -12.55 -1.82 -12.80
N LEU A 157 -11.51 -1.42 -12.06
CA LEU A 157 -10.65 -0.29 -12.42
C LEU A 157 -9.95 -0.54 -13.76
N VAL A 158 -9.34 -1.71 -13.93
CA VAL A 158 -8.67 -2.08 -15.19
C VAL A 158 -9.67 -2.11 -16.34
N ALA A 159 -10.82 -2.75 -16.17
CA ALA A 159 -11.85 -2.82 -17.21
C ALA A 159 -12.37 -1.43 -17.62
N GLY A 160 -12.57 -0.53 -16.65
CA GLY A 160 -13.14 0.81 -16.89
C GLY A 160 -12.14 1.83 -17.43
N TYR A 161 -10.87 1.76 -17.01
CA TYR A 161 -9.88 2.83 -17.28
C TYR A 161 -8.77 2.42 -18.24
N LEU A 162 -8.31 1.17 -18.24
CA LEU A 162 -7.16 0.79 -19.06
C LEU A 162 -7.40 1.03 -20.56
N PRO A 163 -8.54 0.64 -21.18
CA PRO A 163 -8.76 0.89 -22.60
C PRO A 163 -8.73 2.39 -22.98
N ARG A 164 -9.21 3.25 -22.08
CA ARG A 164 -9.23 4.71 -22.26
C ARG A 164 -7.84 5.31 -22.15
N LEU A 165 -7.03 4.80 -21.21
CA LEU A 165 -5.63 5.18 -21.06
C LEU A 165 -4.80 4.75 -22.26
N GLU A 166 -5.01 3.53 -22.77
CA GLU A 166 -4.34 3.01 -23.96
C GLU A 166 -4.65 3.85 -25.20
N ALA A 167 -5.92 4.23 -25.40
CA ALA A 167 -6.34 5.12 -26.48
C ALA A 167 -5.63 6.49 -26.40
N ALA A 168 -5.28 6.94 -25.20
CA ALA A 168 -4.51 8.15 -24.94
C ALA A 168 -2.98 7.92 -24.93
N GLY A 169 -2.50 6.70 -25.21
CA GLY A 169 -1.08 6.34 -25.19
C GLY A 169 -0.45 6.29 -23.79
N LYS A 170 -1.26 6.26 -22.73
CA LYS A 170 -0.84 6.22 -21.32
C LYS A 170 -0.77 4.78 -20.79
N GLU A 171 0.06 4.59 -19.77
CA GLU A 171 0.17 3.34 -19.00
C GLU A 171 -0.58 3.46 -17.68
N LEU A 172 -1.09 2.34 -17.18
CA LEU A 172 -1.70 2.23 -15.84
C LEU A 172 -0.78 1.44 -14.92
N THR A 173 -0.29 2.09 -13.87
CA THR A 173 0.37 1.40 -12.75
C THR A 173 -0.66 1.09 -11.67
N LEU A 174 -0.83 -0.19 -11.33
CA LEU A 174 -1.79 -0.64 -10.31
C LEU A 174 -1.07 -1.54 -9.30
N HIS A 175 -0.89 -1.02 -8.10
CA HIS A 175 -0.26 -1.74 -7.00
C HIS A 175 -1.24 -1.98 -5.86
N CYS A 176 -1.18 -3.17 -5.28
CA CYS A 176 -2.17 -3.64 -4.31
C CYS A 176 -1.46 -4.31 -3.14
N LEU A 177 -1.84 -3.95 -1.92
CA LEU A 177 -1.31 -4.53 -0.68
C LEU A 177 -2.41 -5.22 0.12
N ASP A 178 -2.11 -6.42 0.59
CA ASP A 178 -2.95 -7.08 1.58
C ASP A 178 -2.14 -8.05 2.46
N ARG A 179 -2.60 -8.23 3.71
CA ARG A 179 -2.12 -9.29 4.60
C ARG A 179 -2.65 -10.66 4.18
N LEU A 180 -3.74 -10.70 3.43
CA LEU A 180 -4.25 -11.90 2.81
C LEU A 180 -3.23 -12.50 1.84
N ASP A 181 -3.19 -13.82 1.83
CA ASP A 181 -2.50 -14.57 0.80
C ASP A 181 -3.52 -15.28 -0.08
N LEU A 182 -3.68 -14.80 -1.30
CA LEU A 182 -4.60 -15.39 -2.27
C LEU A 182 -4.13 -16.75 -2.81
N ALA A 183 -2.92 -17.18 -2.44
CA ALA A 183 -2.42 -18.53 -2.69
C ALA A 183 -2.81 -19.54 -1.59
N ASP A 184 -3.33 -19.09 -0.42
CA ASP A 184 -3.71 -19.98 0.68
C ASP A 184 -5.11 -20.61 0.45
N GLU A 185 -5.24 -21.93 0.49
CA GLU A 185 -6.46 -22.65 0.07
C GLU A 185 -7.60 -22.63 1.10
N ALA A 186 -7.43 -21.95 2.24
CA ALA A 186 -8.31 -22.07 3.39
C ALA A 186 -9.65 -21.29 3.32
N SER A 187 -9.95 -20.55 2.25
CA SER A 187 -11.17 -19.71 2.18
C SER A 187 -11.75 -19.54 0.77
N SER A 188 -13.08 -19.54 0.65
CA SER A 188 -13.79 -19.28 -0.61
C SER A 188 -13.58 -17.86 -1.16
N LEU A 189 -13.35 -16.87 -0.27
CA LEU A 189 -12.92 -15.52 -0.66
C LEU A 189 -11.55 -15.55 -1.36
N VAL A 190 -10.68 -16.47 -0.94
CA VAL A 190 -9.35 -16.63 -1.56
C VAL A 190 -9.46 -17.26 -2.96
N GLN A 191 -10.42 -18.17 -3.18
CA GLN A 191 -10.59 -18.80 -4.48
C GLN A 191 -10.97 -17.79 -5.58
N ALA A 192 -11.97 -16.93 -5.34
CA ALA A 192 -12.36 -15.91 -6.31
C ALA A 192 -11.25 -14.87 -6.54
N GLY A 193 -10.55 -14.48 -5.46
CA GLY A 193 -9.39 -13.59 -5.58
C GLY A 193 -8.22 -14.19 -6.37
N ARG A 194 -8.03 -15.51 -6.33
CA ARG A 194 -6.97 -16.20 -7.07
C ARG A 194 -7.14 -16.11 -8.58
N GLU A 195 -8.36 -16.31 -9.08
CA GLU A 195 -8.67 -16.20 -10.51
C GLU A 195 -8.43 -14.76 -10.99
N ARG A 196 -8.96 -13.76 -10.26
CA ARG A 196 -8.72 -12.35 -10.58
C ARG A 196 -7.24 -11.97 -10.55
N LEU A 197 -6.51 -12.44 -9.55
CA LEU A 197 -5.07 -12.23 -9.45
C LEU A 197 -4.33 -12.77 -10.68
N GLN A 198 -4.74 -13.94 -11.16
CA GLN A 198 -4.14 -14.57 -12.33
C GLN A 198 -4.49 -13.80 -13.61
N ASN A 199 -5.75 -13.39 -13.77
CA ASN A 199 -6.23 -12.57 -14.89
C ASN A 199 -5.50 -11.23 -14.96
N LEU A 200 -5.33 -10.53 -13.83
CA LEU A 200 -4.61 -9.26 -13.76
C LEU A 200 -3.11 -9.42 -14.07
N ARG A 201 -2.46 -10.49 -13.60
CA ARG A 201 -1.05 -10.77 -13.88
C ARG A 201 -0.79 -11.18 -15.34
N GLN A 202 -1.76 -11.84 -15.97
CA GLN A 202 -1.66 -12.33 -17.35
C GLN A 202 -2.42 -11.45 -18.34
N HIS A 203 -2.82 -10.25 -17.90
CA HIS A 203 -3.62 -9.35 -18.72
C HIS A 203 -2.89 -9.07 -20.05
N PRO A 204 -3.58 -9.13 -21.20
CA PRO A 204 -2.93 -9.10 -22.52
C PRO A 204 -2.28 -7.75 -22.87
N SER A 205 -2.73 -6.66 -22.23
CA SER A 205 -2.17 -5.33 -22.43
C SER A 205 -0.78 -5.20 -21.80
N SER A 206 0.19 -4.75 -22.61
CA SER A 206 1.52 -4.35 -22.13
C SER A 206 1.54 -2.98 -21.44
N ARG A 207 0.40 -2.26 -21.41
CA ARG A 207 0.24 -0.94 -20.79
C ARG A 207 -0.26 -1.02 -19.35
N LEU A 208 -0.55 -2.22 -18.85
CA LEU A 208 -0.85 -2.49 -17.45
C LEU A 208 0.42 -2.91 -16.70
N GLN A 209 0.79 -2.16 -15.68
CA GLN A 209 1.84 -2.52 -14.72
C GLN A 209 1.17 -2.91 -13.39
N PHE A 210 0.78 -4.18 -13.27
CA PHE A 210 0.05 -4.68 -12.12
C PHE A 210 0.95 -5.43 -11.12
N ARG A 211 0.80 -5.14 -9.81
CA ARG A 211 1.46 -5.90 -8.73
C ARG A 211 0.55 -6.06 -7.52
N PHE A 212 0.50 -7.28 -6.98
CA PHE A 212 -0.12 -7.61 -5.71
C PHE A 212 0.92 -8.12 -4.73
N PHE A 213 1.12 -7.42 -3.62
CA PHE A 213 1.98 -7.86 -2.54
C PHE A 213 1.15 -8.46 -1.40
N SER A 214 1.09 -9.79 -1.41
CA SER A 214 0.42 -10.62 -0.41
C SER A 214 1.21 -10.69 0.90
N ARG A 215 0.53 -11.04 2.00
CA ARG A 215 1.14 -11.19 3.35
C ARG A 215 1.89 -9.93 3.81
N GLN A 216 1.46 -8.78 3.32
CA GLN A 216 2.13 -7.52 3.55
C GLN A 216 1.21 -6.61 4.37
N ASP A 217 1.67 -6.22 5.55
CA ASP A 217 1.01 -5.16 6.31
C ASP A 217 1.10 -3.85 5.50
N MET A 218 -0.03 -3.20 5.29
CA MET A 218 -0.14 -1.92 4.58
C MET A 218 0.74 -0.82 5.21
N PHE A 219 0.96 -0.85 6.53
CA PHE A 219 1.83 0.11 7.21
C PHE A 219 3.33 -0.18 7.04
N ALA A 220 3.67 -1.34 6.49
CA ALA A 220 5.03 -1.70 6.12
C ALA A 220 5.29 -1.47 4.62
N VAL A 221 4.49 -0.63 3.94
CA VAL A 221 4.67 -0.25 2.52
C VAL A 221 6.08 0.25 2.20
N GLN A 222 6.74 0.97 3.13
CA GLN A 222 8.11 1.46 2.96
C GLN A 222 9.14 0.33 2.77
N LYS A 223 8.82 -0.89 3.21
CA LYS A 223 9.65 -2.09 3.00
C LYS A 223 9.46 -2.71 1.62
N VAL A 224 8.45 -2.27 0.87
CA VAL A 224 8.15 -2.74 -0.49
C VAL A 224 8.87 -1.85 -1.48
N ALA A 225 10.09 -2.23 -1.82
CA ALA A 225 11.02 -1.41 -2.60
C ALA A 225 10.58 -1.06 -4.04
N THR A 226 9.43 -1.57 -4.51
CA THR A 226 8.92 -1.33 -5.87
C THR A 226 7.66 -0.48 -5.92
N VAL A 227 7.18 0.03 -4.78
CA VAL A 227 6.06 0.96 -4.75
C VAL A 227 6.48 2.34 -5.28
N CYS A 228 5.53 3.04 -5.91
CA CYS A 228 5.76 4.42 -6.30
C CYS A 228 5.99 5.28 -5.04
N PRO A 229 6.89 6.28 -5.09
CA PRO A 229 7.05 7.22 -3.99
C PRO A 229 5.74 7.94 -3.65
N ARG A 230 4.94 8.22 -4.69
CA ARG A 230 3.60 8.79 -4.58
C ARG A 230 2.78 8.44 -5.82
N TYR A 231 1.54 8.02 -5.59
CA TYR A 231 0.57 7.62 -6.60
C TYR A 231 -0.37 8.77 -6.92
N THR A 232 -1.00 8.68 -8.09
CA THR A 232 -2.07 9.61 -8.49
C THR A 232 -3.26 9.44 -7.57
N ILE A 233 -3.64 8.19 -7.30
CA ILE A 233 -4.70 7.83 -6.38
C ILE A 233 -4.17 6.80 -5.39
N ALA A 234 -4.38 7.04 -4.09
CA ALA A 234 -4.29 6.02 -3.06
C ALA A 234 -5.69 5.69 -2.55
N VAL A 235 -6.01 4.41 -2.42
CA VAL A 235 -7.34 3.96 -2.03
C VAL A 235 -7.26 2.93 -0.91
N CYS A 236 -8.26 2.92 -0.05
CA CYS A 236 -8.55 1.82 0.85
C CYS A 236 -10.06 1.57 0.81
N HIS A 237 -10.46 0.46 0.21
CA HIS A 237 -11.85 0.05 0.21
C HIS A 237 -12.19 -0.76 1.46
N SER A 238 -13.32 -0.43 2.08
CA SER A 238 -13.86 -1.12 3.25
C SER A 238 -12.83 -1.26 4.38
N PRO A 239 -12.28 -0.13 4.87
CA PRO A 239 -11.36 -0.15 6.01
C PRO A 239 -12.01 -0.94 7.16
N ALA A 240 -11.35 -2.00 7.61
CA ALA A 240 -11.98 -3.00 8.45
C ALA A 240 -12.17 -2.56 9.92
N SER A 241 -13.30 -2.94 10.50
CA SER A 241 -13.49 -3.04 11.95
C SER A 241 -12.95 -4.38 12.49
N PRO A 242 -12.17 -4.37 13.59
CA PRO A 242 -11.90 -3.25 14.49
C PRO A 242 -10.69 -2.37 14.12
N THR A 243 -9.94 -2.74 13.08
CA THR A 243 -8.62 -2.18 12.75
C THR A 243 -8.57 -0.65 12.67
N PHE A 244 -9.61 -0.03 12.13
CA PHE A 244 -9.71 1.43 11.98
C PHE A 244 -10.87 2.07 12.74
N ALA A 245 -11.67 1.27 13.46
CA ALA A 245 -12.83 1.72 14.21
C ALA A 245 -12.49 2.23 15.62
N TYR A 246 -11.23 2.08 16.07
CA TYR A 246 -10.80 2.52 17.39
C TYR A 246 -9.48 3.28 17.28
N GLU A 247 -9.44 4.53 17.76
CA GLU A 247 -8.28 5.41 17.68
C GLU A 247 -7.41 5.36 18.96
N PRO A 248 -6.19 4.76 18.92
CA PRO A 248 -5.36 4.57 20.11
C PRO A 248 -4.88 5.86 20.79
N SER A 249 -4.86 7.00 20.08
CA SER A 249 -4.50 8.30 20.68
C SER A 249 -5.57 8.86 21.63
N ARG A 250 -6.80 8.34 21.56
CA ARG A 250 -7.94 8.79 22.41
C ARG A 250 -8.59 7.66 23.20
N LEU A 251 -8.38 6.39 22.83
CA LEU A 251 -8.92 5.21 23.52
C LEU A 251 -7.78 4.38 24.12
N SER A 252 -7.87 4.11 25.42
CA SER A 252 -6.96 3.21 26.11
C SER A 252 -7.05 1.78 25.57
N LYS A 253 -5.94 1.05 25.68
CA LYS A 253 -5.89 -0.36 25.29
C LYS A 253 -6.91 -1.19 26.06
N GLU A 254 -7.08 -0.91 27.35
CA GLU A 254 -8.03 -1.59 28.22
C GLU A 254 -9.48 -1.35 27.76
N ALA A 255 -9.81 -0.12 27.36
CA ALA A 255 -11.13 0.19 26.82
C ALA A 255 -11.38 -0.52 25.49
N ILE A 256 -10.40 -0.53 24.58
CA ILE A 256 -10.47 -1.23 23.29
C ILE A 256 -10.65 -2.74 23.51
N ASP A 257 -9.82 -3.36 24.35
CA ASP A 257 -9.88 -4.80 24.63
C ASP A 257 -11.22 -5.20 25.26
N ARG A 258 -11.76 -4.37 26.15
CA ARG A 258 -13.10 -4.57 26.73
C ARG A 258 -14.19 -4.48 25.65
N ARG A 259 -14.15 -3.42 24.81
CA ARG A 259 -15.13 -3.23 23.72
C ARG A 259 -15.09 -4.38 22.72
N LEU A 260 -13.91 -4.89 22.40
CA LEU A 260 -13.75 -6.07 21.54
C LEU A 260 -14.40 -7.30 22.15
N ARG A 261 -14.23 -7.55 23.45
CA ARG A 261 -14.91 -8.68 24.13
C ARG A 261 -16.42 -8.51 24.14
N GLU A 262 -16.91 -7.29 24.37
CA GLU A 262 -18.34 -6.97 24.36
C GLU A 262 -18.98 -7.19 22.97
N THR A 263 -18.28 -6.80 21.90
CA THR A 263 -18.86 -6.77 20.54
C THR A 263 -18.52 -7.99 19.69
N LYS A 264 -17.37 -8.64 19.93
CA LYS A 264 -16.88 -9.78 19.14
C LYS A 264 -16.82 -11.08 19.94
N GLY A 265 -17.04 -11.04 21.26
CA GLY A 265 -16.97 -12.19 22.16
C GLY A 265 -15.57 -12.41 22.74
N GLU A 266 -15.44 -13.42 23.61
CA GLU A 266 -14.15 -13.80 24.20
C GLU A 266 -13.16 -14.22 23.12
N PHE A 267 -11.92 -13.73 23.20
CA PHE A 267 -10.87 -14.06 22.24
C PHE A 267 -9.51 -14.23 22.90
N ARG A 268 -8.66 -15.05 22.27
CA ARG A 268 -7.30 -15.31 22.71
C ARG A 268 -6.39 -15.65 21.53
N ARG A 269 -5.10 -15.36 21.65
CA ARG A 269 -4.10 -15.82 20.68
C ARG A 269 -3.48 -17.12 21.18
N VAL A 270 -3.47 -18.15 20.33
CA VAL A 270 -2.94 -19.48 20.68
C VAL A 270 -1.98 -19.99 19.60
N PRO A 271 -0.95 -20.76 19.96
CA PRO A 271 -0.13 -21.47 18.98
C PRO A 271 -0.91 -22.67 18.42
N LEU A 272 -1.03 -22.75 17.09
CA LEU A 272 -1.67 -23.85 16.37
C LEU A 272 -0.85 -24.20 15.13
N GLY A 273 -0.36 -25.44 15.03
CA GLY A 273 0.37 -25.92 13.84
C GLY A 273 1.64 -25.12 13.51
N GLY A 274 2.35 -24.61 14.54
CA GLY A 274 3.58 -23.83 14.36
C GLY A 274 3.38 -22.35 14.00
N ARG A 275 2.13 -21.88 13.95
CA ARG A 275 1.77 -20.46 13.78
C ARG A 275 0.91 -19.97 14.94
N THR A 276 0.86 -18.67 15.16
CA THR A 276 -0.12 -18.06 16.08
C THR A 276 -1.44 -17.86 15.32
N VAL A 277 -2.56 -18.15 15.96
CA VAL A 277 -3.90 -17.87 15.46
C VAL A 277 -4.72 -17.12 16.50
N LEU A 278 -5.72 -16.38 16.05
CA LEU A 278 -6.73 -15.78 16.92
C LEU A 278 -7.90 -16.75 17.06
N GLU A 279 -8.18 -17.21 18.27
CA GLU A 279 -9.42 -17.93 18.61
C GLU A 279 -10.45 -16.94 19.13
N VAL A 280 -11.66 -16.98 18.59
CA VAL A 280 -12.81 -16.16 19.01
C VAL A 280 -13.98 -17.07 19.33
N ARG A 281 -14.63 -16.86 20.48
CA ARG A 281 -15.77 -17.65 20.91
C ARG A 281 -17.06 -17.09 20.32
N HIS A 282 -17.72 -17.85 19.45
CA HIS A 282 -18.98 -17.48 18.81
C HIS A 282 -19.98 -18.64 18.89
N GLY A 283 -21.21 -18.39 19.34
CA GLY A 283 -22.24 -19.44 19.44
C GLY A 283 -21.90 -20.61 20.37
N GLY A 284 -20.93 -20.45 21.27
CA GLY A 284 -20.41 -21.51 22.16
C GLY A 284 -19.17 -22.25 21.64
N GLU A 285 -18.83 -22.09 20.35
CA GLU A 285 -17.67 -22.70 19.70
C GLU A 285 -16.49 -21.74 19.57
N TRP A 286 -15.29 -22.28 19.40
CA TRP A 286 -14.09 -21.50 19.11
C TRP A 286 -13.81 -21.51 17.61
N LEU A 287 -13.90 -20.34 16.98
CA LEU A 287 -13.53 -20.12 15.59
C LEU A 287 -12.10 -19.59 15.50
N THR A 288 -11.37 -20.02 14.48
CA THR A 288 -9.98 -19.58 14.25
C THR A 288 -9.90 -18.56 13.12
N PHE A 289 -9.11 -17.51 13.37
CA PHE A 289 -8.84 -16.42 12.44
C PHE A 289 -7.34 -16.14 12.37
N PRO A 290 -6.87 -15.40 11.36
CA PRO A 290 -5.52 -14.83 11.39
C PRO A 290 -5.28 -14.05 12.68
N ASP A 291 -4.08 -14.15 13.24
CA ASP A 291 -3.69 -13.55 14.53
C ASP A 291 -3.79 -12.01 14.56
N TRP A 292 -3.74 -11.40 13.38
CA TRP A 292 -3.88 -9.97 13.15
C TRP A 292 -5.31 -9.48 12.96
N LYS A 293 -6.32 -10.37 12.92
CA LYS A 293 -7.72 -9.98 12.61
C LYS A 293 -8.29 -8.90 13.55
N PHE A 294 -7.82 -8.86 14.80
CA PHE A 294 -8.20 -7.87 15.81
C PHE A 294 -7.09 -6.85 16.11
N ASP A 295 -6.08 -6.72 15.25
CA ASP A 295 -5.10 -5.64 15.38
C ASP A 295 -5.79 -4.29 15.16
N VAL A 296 -5.50 -3.32 16.02
CA VAL A 296 -6.05 -1.97 16.00
C VAL A 296 -4.93 -0.98 15.74
N TYR A 297 -5.06 -0.21 14.66
CA TYR A 297 -4.14 0.89 14.32
C TYR A 297 -4.82 2.25 14.47
N GLY A 298 -6.12 2.32 14.17
CA GLY A 298 -6.90 3.54 14.25
C GLY A 298 -6.90 4.38 12.96
N PRO A 299 -7.87 5.30 12.85
CA PRO A 299 -8.05 6.17 11.68
C PRO A 299 -6.84 7.07 11.41
N LEU A 300 -6.11 7.54 12.42
CA LEU A 300 -4.94 8.41 12.20
C LEU A 300 -3.86 7.71 11.37
N ALA A 301 -3.60 6.43 11.65
CA ALA A 301 -2.62 5.66 10.90
C ALA A 301 -3.04 5.52 9.42
N LEU A 302 -4.33 5.23 9.16
CA LEU A 302 -4.85 5.11 7.80
C LEU A 302 -4.78 6.43 7.03
N LEU A 303 -5.18 7.55 7.63
CA LEU A 303 -5.11 8.87 7.03
C LEU A 303 -3.66 9.30 6.76
N ASP A 304 -2.75 8.98 7.69
CA ASP A 304 -1.32 9.26 7.53
C ASP A 304 -0.73 8.46 6.35
N LEU A 305 -1.06 7.17 6.27
CA LEU A 305 -0.66 6.31 5.16
C LEU A 305 -1.16 6.86 3.81
N LEU A 306 -2.46 7.11 3.69
CA LEU A 306 -3.06 7.57 2.44
C LEU A 306 -2.48 8.92 1.99
N SER A 307 -2.36 9.88 2.90
CA SER A 307 -1.85 11.23 2.56
C SER A 307 -0.40 11.25 2.09
N ARG A 308 0.41 10.26 2.47
CA ARG A 308 1.78 10.07 1.96
C ARG A 308 1.79 9.39 0.61
N SER A 309 0.88 8.45 0.41
CA SER A 309 0.88 7.57 -0.75
C SER A 309 0.14 8.17 -1.94
N GLY A 310 -0.86 9.02 -1.76
CA GLY A 310 -1.69 9.55 -2.84
C GLY A 310 -1.56 11.07 -3.05
N LYS A 311 -1.79 11.51 -4.29
CA LYS A 311 -2.18 12.89 -4.60
C LYS A 311 -3.67 13.11 -4.30
N LEU A 312 -4.50 12.15 -4.72
CA LEU A 312 -5.89 11.97 -4.31
C LEU A 312 -6.01 10.73 -3.43
N CYS A 313 -6.81 10.80 -2.37
CA CYS A 313 -7.06 9.68 -1.48
C CYS A 313 -8.54 9.32 -1.50
N ILE A 314 -8.86 8.03 -1.57
CA ILE A 314 -10.24 7.54 -1.63
C ILE A 314 -10.45 6.49 -0.54
N LEU A 315 -11.57 6.62 0.19
CA LEU A 315 -12.06 5.63 1.12
C LEU A 315 -13.46 5.22 0.69
N GLY A 316 -13.62 4.00 0.18
CA GLY A 316 -14.91 3.53 -0.33
C GLY A 316 -15.56 2.48 0.56
N ALA A 317 -16.89 2.45 0.61
CA ALA A 317 -17.66 1.48 1.40
C ALA A 317 -17.22 1.42 2.88
N VAL A 318 -17.05 2.60 3.48
CA VAL A 318 -16.67 2.77 4.89
C VAL A 318 -17.90 2.54 5.76
N ASP A 319 -17.85 1.58 6.69
CA ASP A 319 -18.93 1.35 7.64
C ASP A 319 -19.10 2.52 8.61
N THR A 320 -20.22 2.55 9.31
CA THR A 320 -20.60 3.69 10.16
C THR A 320 -19.64 3.89 11.34
N GLU A 321 -19.14 2.83 11.95
CA GLU A 321 -18.24 2.93 13.12
C GLU A 321 -16.89 3.53 12.69
N VAL A 322 -16.31 2.99 11.61
CA VAL A 322 -15.05 3.49 11.04
C VAL A 322 -15.22 4.91 10.48
N PHE A 323 -16.37 5.22 9.88
CA PHE A 323 -16.65 6.54 9.32
C PHE A 323 -16.59 7.64 10.37
N TRP A 324 -17.28 7.47 11.51
CA TRP A 324 -17.27 8.49 12.57
C TRP A 324 -15.89 8.65 13.19
N GLU A 325 -15.13 7.57 13.34
CA GLU A 325 -13.73 7.68 13.76
C GLU A 325 -12.88 8.47 12.77
N ILE A 326 -12.96 8.18 11.47
CA ILE A 326 -12.23 8.95 10.44
C ILE A 326 -12.64 10.42 10.49
N LEU A 327 -13.94 10.70 10.53
CA LEU A 327 -14.47 12.06 10.54
C LEU A 327 -13.99 12.82 11.78
N SER A 328 -13.91 12.16 12.94
CA SER A 328 -13.37 12.77 14.17
C SER A 328 -11.95 13.29 13.98
N GLN A 329 -11.14 12.66 13.12
CA GLN A 329 -9.76 13.09 12.85
C GLN A 329 -9.67 14.19 11.79
N LEU A 330 -10.70 14.34 10.96
CA LEU A 330 -10.76 15.33 9.87
C LEU A 330 -11.37 16.66 10.29
N LEU A 331 -12.21 16.69 11.31
CA LEU A 331 -12.83 17.91 11.80
C LEU A 331 -11.88 18.74 12.67
N PRO A 332 -11.88 20.08 12.60
CA PRO A 332 -11.00 20.91 13.40
C PRO A 332 -11.29 20.82 14.90
N GLU A 333 -12.57 20.70 15.30
CA GLU A 333 -12.99 20.78 16.69
C GLU A 333 -12.46 19.64 17.55
N GLU A 334 -11.81 19.98 18.67
CA GLU A 334 -11.31 18.98 19.62
C GLU A 334 -12.46 18.22 20.31
N SER A 335 -13.63 18.84 20.45
CA SER A 335 -14.83 18.19 20.96
C SER A 335 -15.29 17.01 20.11
N ALA A 336 -14.90 16.95 18.83
CA ALA A 336 -15.17 15.82 17.96
C ALA A 336 -14.27 14.61 18.28
N ARG A 337 -13.28 14.73 19.19
CA ARG A 337 -12.33 13.65 19.59
C ARG A 337 -12.28 13.44 21.11
N PRO A 338 -13.42 13.17 21.79
CA PRO A 338 -13.43 12.85 23.21
C PRO A 338 -12.54 11.64 23.55
N ARG A 339 -11.90 11.68 24.72
CA ARG A 339 -11.17 10.53 25.27
C ARG A 339 -12.12 9.46 25.79
N GLU A 340 -11.75 8.19 25.61
CA GLU A 340 -12.46 7.02 26.16
C GLU A 340 -13.93 6.88 25.73
N VAL A 341 -14.34 7.50 24.63
CA VAL A 341 -15.72 7.44 24.12
C VAL A 341 -15.77 6.70 22.80
N PHE A 342 -16.50 5.60 22.72
CA PHE A 342 -16.82 4.95 21.44
C PHE A 342 -18.01 5.66 20.80
N TYR A 343 -17.93 5.99 19.51
CA TYR A 343 -19.08 6.56 18.82
C TYR A 343 -20.15 5.50 18.62
N ALA A 344 -21.39 5.88 18.89
CA ALA A 344 -22.58 5.08 18.69
C ALA A 344 -23.75 5.99 18.31
N GLU A 345 -24.84 5.41 17.82
CA GLU A 345 -26.02 6.16 17.37
C GLU A 345 -26.54 7.11 18.47
N GLU A 346 -26.47 6.70 19.73
CA GLU A 346 -27.00 7.46 20.86
C GLU A 346 -26.15 8.67 21.24
N ASN A 347 -24.87 8.71 20.85
CA ASN A 347 -23.94 9.76 21.28
C ASN A 347 -23.31 10.56 20.14
N VAL A 348 -23.34 10.07 18.91
CA VAL A 348 -22.63 10.69 17.78
C VAL A 348 -23.12 12.12 17.54
N ARG A 349 -24.43 12.38 17.63
CA ARG A 349 -24.99 13.72 17.46
C ARG A 349 -24.40 14.74 18.45
N LYS A 350 -24.10 14.32 19.68
CA LYS A 350 -23.52 15.18 20.72
C LYS A 350 -22.14 15.69 20.34
N TYR A 351 -21.32 14.88 19.67
CA TYR A 351 -19.92 15.21 19.38
C TYR A 351 -19.73 15.85 18.00
N PHE A 352 -20.59 15.53 17.03
CA PHE A 352 -20.49 16.00 15.65
C PHE A 352 -21.48 17.13 15.30
N GLY A 353 -22.50 17.37 16.14
CA GLY A 353 -23.39 18.52 16.04
C GLY A 353 -23.99 18.73 14.65
N VAL A 354 -23.78 19.93 14.09
CA VAL A 354 -24.31 20.34 12.78
C VAL A 354 -23.78 19.47 11.64
N ILE A 355 -22.55 18.96 11.74
CA ILE A 355 -22.00 18.06 10.72
C ILE A 355 -22.79 16.75 10.70
N TYR A 356 -23.11 16.18 11.86
CA TYR A 356 -23.98 15.00 11.93
C TYR A 356 -25.33 15.26 11.26
N GLU A 357 -26.00 16.38 11.59
CA GLU A 357 -27.32 16.71 11.01
C GLU A 357 -27.26 16.94 9.50
N THR A 358 -26.13 17.46 9.00
CA THR A 358 -25.92 17.66 7.56
C THR A 358 -25.75 16.32 6.85
N LEU A 359 -24.92 15.44 7.41
CA LEU A 359 -24.62 14.12 6.84
C LEU A 359 -25.81 13.16 6.92
N GLU A 360 -26.59 13.20 8.00
CA GLU A 360 -27.79 12.38 8.18
C GLU A 360 -28.86 12.66 7.11
N ARG A 361 -28.94 13.91 6.62
CA ARG A 361 -29.89 14.33 5.59
C ARG A 361 -29.50 13.91 4.18
N LEU A 362 -28.27 13.43 3.96
CA LEU A 362 -27.84 13.01 2.63
C LEU A 362 -28.56 11.74 2.20
N ALA A 363 -29.25 11.80 1.07
CA ALA A 363 -29.75 10.61 0.40
C ALA A 363 -28.59 9.81 -0.21
N VAL A 364 -28.82 8.51 -0.45
CA VAL A 364 -27.83 7.66 -1.14
C VAL A 364 -27.51 8.25 -2.51
N GLY A 365 -26.23 8.41 -2.80
CA GLY A 365 -25.73 9.05 -4.02
C GLY A 365 -25.40 10.53 -3.85
N GLU A 366 -25.95 11.21 -2.83
CA GLU A 366 -25.66 12.61 -2.54
C GLU A 366 -24.31 12.79 -1.84
N ARG A 367 -23.72 13.97 -2.04
CA ARG A 367 -22.41 14.34 -1.54
C ARG A 367 -22.40 15.75 -0.96
N THR A 368 -21.51 15.98 0.00
CA THR A 368 -21.21 17.31 0.55
C THR A 368 -19.71 17.45 0.76
N VAL A 369 -19.22 18.68 0.65
CA VAL A 369 -17.84 19.03 1.00
C VAL A 369 -17.82 19.56 2.43
N LEU A 370 -16.85 19.14 3.23
CA LEU A 370 -16.64 19.72 4.56
C LEU A 370 -16.09 21.14 4.40
N LYS A 371 -16.78 22.11 5.02
CA LYS A 371 -16.41 23.53 4.92
C LYS A 371 -15.08 23.84 5.59
N GLU A 372 -14.84 23.20 6.73
CA GLU A 372 -13.61 23.34 7.50
C GLU A 372 -13.04 21.94 7.74
N VAL A 373 -11.73 21.85 7.58
CA VAL A 373 -10.97 20.60 7.71
C VAL A 373 -9.73 20.86 8.55
N ARG A 374 -9.39 19.88 9.38
CA ARG A 374 -8.25 19.95 10.28
C ARG A 374 -6.95 19.98 9.48
N CYS A 375 -6.13 21.00 9.75
CA CYS A 375 -4.85 21.21 9.06
C CYS A 375 -3.62 20.77 9.86
N ASP A 376 -3.83 20.27 11.08
CA ASP A 376 -2.77 19.98 12.06
C ASP A 376 -2.82 18.52 12.58
N ILE A 377 -3.22 17.59 11.72
CA ILE A 377 -3.30 16.16 12.01
C ILE A 377 -1.87 15.63 12.26
N PRO A 378 -1.60 14.92 13.36
CA PRO A 378 -0.27 14.39 13.64
C PRO A 378 0.12 13.29 12.65
N ARG A 379 1.38 13.31 12.20
CA ARG A 379 2.01 12.14 11.59
C ARG A 379 2.23 11.10 12.70
N VAL A 380 1.79 9.85 12.46
CA VAL A 380 1.88 8.74 13.42
C VAL A 380 2.68 7.56 12.88
N LEU A 381 3.11 7.63 11.61
CA LEU A 381 3.95 6.65 10.95
C LEU A 381 5.35 7.20 10.66
N GLY A 382 6.36 6.33 10.74
CA GLY A 382 7.72 6.60 10.27
C GLY A 382 8.48 7.67 11.08
N VAL A 383 9.58 8.15 10.50
CA VAL A 383 10.49 9.12 11.13
C VAL A 383 9.80 10.46 11.40
N GLU A 384 8.81 10.84 10.58
CA GLU A 384 8.09 12.12 10.77
C GLU A 384 7.19 12.10 12.01
N ALA A 385 6.76 10.92 12.46
CA ALA A 385 6.07 10.78 13.75
C ALA A 385 7.01 11.06 14.93
N GLU A 386 8.24 10.56 14.88
CA GLU A 386 9.28 10.84 15.88
C GLU A 386 9.65 12.32 15.91
N GLN A 387 9.56 12.99 14.76
CA GLN A 387 9.79 14.43 14.62
C GLN A 387 8.56 15.29 14.99
N GLY A 388 7.43 14.67 15.35
CA GLY A 388 6.19 15.37 15.69
C GLY A 388 5.61 16.20 14.54
N GLN A 389 5.88 15.82 13.29
CA GLN A 389 5.35 16.53 12.14
C GLN A 389 3.82 16.43 12.07
N ARG A 390 3.21 17.40 11.40
CA ARG A 390 1.77 17.47 11.19
C ARG A 390 1.45 17.66 9.71
N TYR A 391 0.23 17.32 9.32
CA TYR A 391 -0.29 17.50 7.98
C TYR A 391 -1.78 17.86 8.02
N GLY A 392 -2.31 18.18 6.85
CA GLY A 392 -3.73 18.48 6.70
C GLY A 392 -4.27 17.94 5.38
N PHE A 393 -5.58 18.08 5.25
CA PHE A 393 -6.27 17.97 3.98
C PHE A 393 -6.75 19.37 3.58
N ARG A 394 -6.75 19.65 2.28
CA ARG A 394 -7.32 20.88 1.72
C ARG A 394 -8.74 20.68 1.20
N TYR A 395 -9.09 19.44 0.89
CA TYR A 395 -10.41 19.06 0.39
C TYR A 395 -10.84 17.75 1.03
N VAL A 396 -12.07 17.70 1.53
CA VAL A 396 -12.74 16.50 2.02
C VAL A 396 -14.18 16.51 1.53
N GLU A 397 -14.49 15.60 0.63
CA GLU A 397 -15.86 15.32 0.19
C GLU A 397 -16.34 14.03 0.82
N VAL A 398 -17.57 14.07 1.35
CA VAL A 398 -18.28 12.92 1.90
C VAL A 398 -19.48 12.63 1.02
N ARG A 399 -19.65 11.36 0.67
CA ARG A 399 -20.76 10.86 -0.13
C ARG A 399 -21.44 9.68 0.58
N ARG A 400 -22.77 9.64 0.53
CA ARG A 400 -23.57 8.57 1.11
C ARG A 400 -23.72 7.42 0.11
N GLY A 401 -23.40 6.19 0.51
CA GLY A 401 -23.52 4.97 -0.30
C GLY A 401 -22.20 4.24 -0.56
N ALA A 402 -22.30 3.04 -1.12
CA ALA A 402 -21.17 2.16 -1.44
C ALA A 402 -20.94 1.97 -2.96
N LEU A 403 -22.03 2.06 -3.73
CA LEU A 403 -22.07 1.77 -5.16
C LEU A 403 -22.49 3.04 -5.90
N PHE A 404 -21.71 3.41 -6.91
CA PHE A 404 -21.98 4.59 -7.73
C PHE A 404 -21.78 4.24 -9.20
N PRO A 405 -22.68 4.68 -10.11
CA PRO A 405 -22.55 4.39 -11.53
C PRO A 405 -21.19 4.83 -12.09
N GLY A 406 -20.53 3.91 -12.79
CA GLY A 406 -19.24 4.16 -13.44
C GLY A 406 -18.03 4.21 -12.50
N MET A 407 -18.21 4.02 -11.18
CA MET A 407 -17.09 3.96 -10.24
C MET A 407 -16.67 2.52 -9.96
N PRO A 408 -15.36 2.21 -10.07
CA PRO A 408 -14.85 0.94 -9.61
C PRO A 408 -15.04 0.81 -8.09
N THR A 409 -15.42 -0.38 -7.63
CA THR A 409 -15.69 -0.62 -6.21
C THR A 409 -15.33 -2.06 -5.80
N GLY A 410 -15.01 -2.24 -4.52
CA GLY A 410 -14.65 -3.53 -3.95
C GLY A 410 -15.86 -4.43 -3.69
N ARG A 411 -15.62 -5.73 -3.48
CA ARG A 411 -16.68 -6.73 -3.23
C ARG A 411 -17.61 -6.34 -2.08
N THR A 412 -17.07 -5.85 -0.97
CA THR A 412 -17.84 -5.50 0.23
C THR A 412 -18.92 -4.45 -0.05
N ALA A 413 -18.70 -3.54 -1.01
CA ALA A 413 -19.69 -2.56 -1.42
C ALA A 413 -20.99 -3.21 -1.94
N TYR A 414 -20.87 -4.32 -2.69
CA TYR A 414 -22.01 -5.11 -3.16
C TYR A 414 -22.67 -5.91 -2.04
N VAL A 415 -21.93 -6.26 -0.99
CA VAL A 415 -22.50 -6.99 0.15
C VAL A 415 -23.35 -6.07 1.02
N PHE A 416 -22.97 -4.79 1.17
CA PHE A 416 -23.72 -3.83 1.98
C PHE A 416 -25.18 -3.66 1.53
N GLU A 417 -25.47 -3.74 0.23
CA GLU A 417 -26.85 -3.67 -0.28
C GLU A 417 -27.74 -4.80 0.24
N HIS A 418 -27.15 -5.93 0.62
CA HIS A 418 -27.85 -7.09 1.16
C HIS A 418 -27.86 -7.15 2.70
N MET A 419 -27.18 -6.22 3.38
CA MET A 419 -27.11 -6.16 4.84
C MET A 419 -28.27 -5.33 5.41
N THR A 420 -29.39 -6.00 5.72
CA THR A 420 -30.62 -5.35 6.23
C THR A 420 -30.48 -4.62 7.56
N ARG A 421 -29.43 -4.87 8.34
CA ARG A 421 -29.18 -4.26 9.65
C ARG A 421 -28.10 -3.19 9.64
N GLU A 422 -27.41 -3.00 8.52
CA GLU A 422 -26.34 -2.03 8.40
C GLU A 422 -26.87 -0.75 7.75
N ALA A 423 -26.48 0.39 8.28
CA ALA A 423 -26.76 1.67 7.63
C ALA A 423 -25.98 1.73 6.30
N ALA A 424 -26.49 2.51 5.33
CA ALA A 424 -25.77 2.72 4.08
C ALA A 424 -24.34 3.22 4.38
N PRO A 425 -23.30 2.64 3.76
CA PRO A 425 -21.92 3.01 4.07
C PRO A 425 -21.57 4.37 3.48
N TRP A 426 -20.34 4.82 3.74
CA TRP A 426 -19.83 6.11 3.32
C TRP A 426 -18.72 5.98 2.29
N PHE A 427 -18.55 7.04 1.52
CA PHE A 427 -17.45 7.21 0.57
C PHE A 427 -16.81 8.57 0.80
N LEU A 428 -15.48 8.61 0.95
CA LEU A 428 -14.74 9.85 1.14
C LEU A 428 -13.72 10.05 0.03
N THR A 429 -13.64 11.29 -0.45
CA THR A 429 -12.57 11.76 -1.33
C THR A 429 -11.78 12.84 -0.58
N LEU A 430 -10.47 12.63 -0.43
CA LEU A 430 -9.59 13.51 0.34
C LEU A 430 -8.43 13.99 -0.55
N VAL A 431 -8.12 15.29 -0.50
CA VAL A 431 -6.91 15.85 -1.13
C VAL A 431 -5.98 16.35 -0.03
N PRO A 432 -4.80 15.72 0.16
CA PRO A 432 -3.79 16.19 1.10
C PRO A 432 -3.31 17.61 0.76
N SER A 433 -2.97 18.40 1.78
CA SER A 433 -2.51 19.78 1.57
C SER A 433 -1.15 19.89 0.86
N VAL A 434 -0.32 18.84 0.92
CA VAL A 434 1.04 18.76 0.33
C VAL A 434 1.14 17.61 -0.64
#